data_AF-A0A8I5ZXL8-F1
#
_entry.id   AF-A0A8I5ZXL8-F1
#
_cell.length_a   1.000
_cell.length_b   1.000
_cell.length_c   1.000
_cell.angle_alpha   90.00
_cell.angle_beta   90.00
_cell.angle_gamma   90.00
#
_symmetry.space_group_name_H-M   'P 1'
#
loop_
_entity.id
_entity.type
_entity.pdbx_description
1 polymer ?
#
loop_
_entity_poly.entity_id
_entity_poly.type
_entity_poly.pdbx_seq_one_letter_code
_entity_poly.pdbx_strand_id
1 'polypeptide(L)'
;MEGSTHSKPPKAKTLTLLLLTILWTRGGASLGASPHQVYNMSWIITNLETGWSQVLANGKHAEGTSWPPLTFDLCQLAKDSWEHTERTPHNSYPPCRHSDWYTCPGGKRTQECGGPETFYCTKWGCETYTRGWWETKKGDLVVFSPETPGESRITVEFTDQGKSTDWKVGCRWGIQLYTPGQTNPGLLFSLQLVRDRVRQEIGPNPVLVDQKPPS
;
A
#
# COMPACT_ATOMS: atom_id res chain seq x y z
N MET A 1 16.99 31.57 -85.13
CA MET A 1 18.11 32.50 -84.93
C MET A 1 18.11 32.86 -83.46
N GLU A 2 18.67 32.02 -82.58
CA GLU A 2 20.13 31.98 -82.26
C GLU A 2 20.57 33.33 -81.69
N GLY A 3 21.23 33.45 -80.54
CA GLY A 3 21.87 32.49 -79.64
C GLY A 3 22.17 33.21 -78.31
N SER A 4 22.29 32.45 -77.23
CA SER A 4 23.58 32.17 -76.56
C SER A 4 24.10 33.26 -75.61
N THR A 5 23.83 32.98 -74.32
CA THR A 5 24.82 32.77 -73.24
C THR A 5 25.95 33.77 -72.96
N HIS A 6 26.03 34.06 -71.65
CA HIS A 6 27.23 34.17 -70.82
C HIS A 6 28.01 35.49 -70.80
N SER A 7 27.94 36.20 -69.66
CA SER A 7 29.09 36.35 -68.75
C SER A 7 28.70 36.96 -67.39
N LYS A 8 29.38 36.48 -66.35
CA LYS A 8 29.24 36.76 -64.90
C LYS A 8 30.47 37.57 -64.45
N PRO A 9 30.62 37.97 -63.17
CA PRO A 9 29.95 38.99 -62.36
C PRO A 9 30.95 40.11 -61.92
N PRO A 10 30.60 40.98 -60.94
CA PRO A 10 31.45 41.00 -59.74
C PRO A 10 30.75 41.16 -58.38
N LYS A 11 31.54 40.74 -57.38
CA LYS A 11 31.47 40.71 -55.91
C LYS A 11 30.67 41.83 -55.19
N ALA A 12 29.82 41.44 -54.23
CA ALA A 12 29.68 42.14 -52.94
C ALA A 12 28.98 41.30 -51.85
N LYS A 13 29.73 41.04 -50.76
CA LYS A 13 29.41 41.12 -49.32
C LYS A 13 28.07 40.57 -48.80
N THR A 14 28.18 39.55 -47.92
CA THR A 14 27.40 39.20 -46.68
C THR A 14 27.03 37.72 -46.68
N LEU A 15 27.05 36.97 -45.59
CA LEU A 15 27.58 37.07 -44.23
C LEU A 15 27.53 35.60 -43.75
N THR A 16 28.68 35.07 -43.34
CA THR A 16 28.87 33.68 -42.91
C THR A 16 28.18 33.46 -41.56
N LEU A 17 27.13 32.64 -41.49
CA LEU A 17 26.60 32.12 -40.23
C LEU A 17 27.03 30.65 -40.09
N LEU A 18 27.95 30.42 -39.16
CA LEU A 18 28.59 29.14 -38.86
C LEU A 18 27.60 28.09 -38.34
N LEU A 19 27.75 26.87 -38.86
CA LEU A 19 27.37 25.62 -38.21
C LEU A 19 28.13 25.46 -36.90
N LEU A 20 27.43 25.44 -35.76
CA LEU A 20 27.92 24.93 -34.47
C LEU A 20 26.76 24.79 -33.47
N THR A 21 25.77 23.94 -33.77
CA THR A 21 24.79 23.47 -32.76
C THR A 21 25.35 22.21 -32.10
N ILE A 22 26.01 22.48 -30.99
CA ILE A 22 26.63 21.59 -30.02
C ILE A 22 25.62 20.56 -29.49
N LEU A 23 26.09 19.30 -29.37
CA LEU A 23 25.47 18.17 -28.71
C LEU A 23 24.69 18.56 -27.43
N TRP A 24 23.35 18.48 -27.49
CA TRP A 24 22.51 18.34 -26.32
C TRP A 24 22.41 16.85 -25.93
N THR A 25 23.54 16.26 -25.57
CA THR A 25 23.62 15.02 -24.79
C THR A 25 24.08 15.39 -23.40
N ARG A 26 23.19 15.96 -22.60
CA ARG A 26 23.44 16.17 -21.17
C ARG A 26 22.20 15.71 -20.42
N GLY A 27 22.41 14.65 -19.63
CA GLY A 27 21.39 13.77 -19.11
C GLY A 27 20.16 14.50 -18.57
N GLY A 28 18.99 13.98 -18.96
CA GLY A 28 17.86 14.00 -18.06
C GLY A 28 18.29 13.25 -16.81
N ALA A 29 18.79 14.00 -15.82
CA ALA A 29 18.73 13.54 -14.45
C ALA A 29 17.26 13.20 -14.24
N SER A 30 16.93 11.91 -14.10
CA SER A 30 15.67 11.57 -13.49
C SER A 30 15.65 12.37 -12.20
N LEU A 31 14.74 13.33 -12.08
CA LEU A 31 14.35 13.90 -10.81
C LEU A 31 13.79 12.71 -10.01
N GLY A 32 14.69 11.90 -9.46
CA GLY A 32 14.36 10.91 -8.45
C GLY A 32 13.67 11.71 -7.36
N ALA A 33 12.46 11.29 -6.99
CA ALA A 33 11.73 11.93 -5.91
C ALA A 33 12.69 12.12 -4.73
N SER A 34 12.72 13.34 -4.16
CA SER A 34 13.56 13.62 -3.00
C SER A 34 13.37 12.50 -1.96
N PRO A 35 14.44 11.94 -1.37
CA PRO A 35 14.29 10.94 -0.32
C PRO A 35 13.51 11.50 0.90
N HIS A 36 13.37 12.82 0.98
CA HIS A 36 12.60 13.54 1.99
C HIS A 36 11.22 13.99 1.49
N GLN A 37 10.77 13.51 0.33
CA GLN A 37 9.44 13.84 -0.19
C GLN A 37 8.38 13.31 0.79
N VAL A 38 7.56 14.24 1.27
CA VAL A 38 6.44 13.93 2.17
C VAL A 38 5.21 13.60 1.34
N TYR A 39 4.52 12.53 1.74
CA TYR A 39 3.24 12.07 1.20
C TYR A 39 2.19 12.05 2.30
N ASN A 40 0.94 12.25 1.92
CA ASN A 40 -0.19 11.90 2.75
C ASN A 40 -0.38 10.39 2.62
N MET A 41 -0.09 9.66 3.68
CA MET A 41 -0.04 8.20 3.71
C MET A 41 -1.24 7.68 4.48
N SER A 42 -2.06 6.85 3.83
CA SER A 42 -3.22 6.21 4.44
C SER A 42 -3.09 4.70 4.37
N TRP A 43 -3.13 4.05 5.53
CA TRP A 43 -3.23 2.60 5.65
C TRP A 43 -4.69 2.19 5.60
N ILE A 44 -5.03 1.33 4.64
CA ILE A 44 -6.41 0.92 4.36
C ILE A 44 -6.52 -0.59 4.56
N ILE A 45 -7.56 -1.01 5.29
CA ILE A 45 -8.03 -2.38 5.31
C ILE A 45 -9.27 -2.51 4.43
N THR A 46 -9.36 -3.60 3.68
CA THR A 46 -10.49 -3.89 2.79
C THR A 46 -10.94 -5.33 2.97
N ASN A 47 -12.23 -5.55 3.20
CA ASN A 47 -12.87 -6.86 3.02
C ASN A 47 -13.01 -7.13 1.52
N LEU A 48 -12.42 -8.22 1.04
CA LEU A 48 -12.34 -8.55 -0.38
C LEU A 48 -13.61 -9.23 -0.92
N GLU A 49 -14.53 -9.64 -0.05
CA GLU A 49 -15.83 -10.22 -0.44
C GLU A 49 -16.89 -9.14 -0.57
N THR A 50 -16.97 -8.23 0.40
CA THR A 50 -18.00 -7.18 0.44
C THR A 50 -17.55 -5.88 -0.20
N GLY A 51 -16.24 -5.68 -0.38
CA GLY A 51 -15.65 -4.42 -0.84
C GLY A 51 -15.62 -3.33 0.23
N TRP A 52 -16.09 -3.61 1.45
CA TRP A 52 -16.03 -2.66 2.56
C TRP A 52 -14.58 -2.31 2.90
N SER A 53 -14.30 -1.02 3.15
CA SER A 53 -12.95 -0.56 3.49
C SER A 53 -12.95 0.52 4.57
N GLN A 54 -11.83 0.60 5.30
CA GLN A 54 -11.60 1.58 6.36
C GLN A 54 -10.15 2.06 6.34
N VAL A 55 -9.97 3.37 6.54
CA VAL A 55 -8.65 3.95 6.85
C VAL A 55 -8.32 3.68 8.31
N LEU A 56 -7.26 2.91 8.56
CA LEU A 56 -6.80 2.54 9.90
C LEU A 56 -5.83 3.55 10.50
N ALA A 57 -5.00 4.18 9.65
CA ALA A 57 -4.09 5.24 10.05
C ALA A 57 -3.86 6.19 8.88
N ASN A 58 -3.68 7.48 9.17
CA ASN A 58 -3.38 8.49 8.17
C ASN A 58 -2.38 9.52 8.73
N GLY A 59 -1.46 10.01 7.90
CA GLY A 59 -0.50 11.03 8.30
C GLY A 59 0.45 11.48 7.18
N LYS A 60 1.12 12.61 7.39
CA LYS A 60 2.15 13.14 6.49
C LYS A 60 3.52 12.53 6.84
N HIS A 61 4.08 11.69 5.96
CA HIS A 61 5.35 11.00 6.22
C HIS A 61 6.23 10.90 4.97
N ALA A 62 7.53 10.67 5.17
CA ALA A 62 8.45 10.28 4.10
C ALA A 62 8.29 8.79 3.75
N GLU A 63 8.63 8.42 2.52
CA GLU A 63 8.57 7.02 2.07
C GLU A 63 9.41 6.09 2.96
N GLY A 64 8.82 4.95 3.35
CA GLY A 64 9.49 3.96 4.20
C GLY A 64 9.55 4.27 5.70
N THR A 65 8.89 5.35 6.17
CA THR A 65 8.99 5.79 7.59
C THR A 65 7.73 5.60 8.43
N SER A 66 6.55 5.37 7.83
CA SER A 66 5.28 5.29 8.56
C SER A 66 4.81 3.85 8.76
N TRP A 67 5.10 3.31 9.94
CA TRP A 67 4.72 1.95 10.34
C TRP A 67 3.96 1.94 11.68
N PRO A 68 2.84 2.67 11.78
CA PRO A 68 2.06 2.70 13.02
C PRO A 68 1.42 1.33 13.30
N PRO A 69 1.14 0.99 14.57
CA PRO A 69 0.22 -0.11 14.87
C PRO A 69 -1.15 0.20 14.23
N LEU A 70 -1.73 -0.78 13.53
CA LEU A 70 -3.03 -0.64 12.89
C LEU A 70 -4.07 -1.44 13.66
N THR A 71 -5.18 -0.81 14.03
CA THR A 71 -6.23 -1.49 14.80
C THR A 71 -7.55 -1.47 14.05
N PHE A 72 -8.19 -2.64 13.92
CA PHE A 72 -9.51 -2.79 13.31
C PHE A 72 -10.40 -3.70 14.15
N ASP A 73 -11.72 -3.61 13.96
CA ASP A 73 -12.68 -4.51 14.59
C ASP A 73 -13.03 -5.67 13.64
N LEU A 74 -12.79 -6.91 14.08
CA LEU A 74 -13.04 -8.12 13.28
C LEU A 74 -14.52 -8.29 12.94
N CYS A 75 -15.44 -7.93 13.85
CA CYS A 75 -16.87 -8.03 13.57
C CYS A 75 -17.31 -7.01 12.53
N GLN A 76 -16.73 -5.80 12.56
CA GLN A 76 -16.96 -4.80 11.54
C GLN A 76 -16.40 -5.25 10.18
N LEU A 77 -15.19 -5.80 10.16
CA LEU A 77 -14.59 -6.35 8.94
C LEU A 77 -15.43 -7.50 8.38
N ALA A 78 -15.94 -8.38 9.24
CA ALA A 78 -16.74 -9.55 8.87
C ALA A 78 -18.21 -9.27 8.61
N LYS A 79 -18.65 -8.02 8.77
CA LYS A 79 -20.03 -7.63 8.53
C LYS A 79 -20.39 -7.98 7.08
N ASP A 80 -21.46 -8.77 6.93
CA ASP A 80 -22.00 -9.26 5.66
C ASP A 80 -21.11 -10.30 4.91
N SER A 81 -19.96 -10.70 5.46
CA SER A 81 -19.14 -11.81 4.92
C SER A 81 -19.52 -13.16 5.51
N TRP A 82 -19.74 -13.21 6.81
CA TRP A 82 -20.09 -14.45 7.50
C TRP A 82 -21.60 -14.60 7.48
N GLU A 83 -22.13 -14.95 6.31
CA GLU A 83 -23.54 -15.22 6.13
C GLU A 83 -23.99 -16.43 6.96
N HIS A 84 -25.21 -16.28 7.44
CA HIS A 84 -25.96 -17.20 8.28
C HIS A 84 -26.15 -18.56 7.58
N THR A 85 -25.63 -19.62 8.18
CA THR A 85 -26.01 -21.00 7.81
C THR A 85 -27.33 -21.35 8.50
N GLU A 86 -28.01 -22.44 8.09
CA GLU A 86 -29.18 -22.95 8.83
C GLU A 86 -28.93 -23.15 10.35
N ARG A 87 -27.65 -23.26 10.76
CA ARG A 87 -27.23 -23.37 12.16
C ARG A 87 -27.01 -22.03 12.87
N THR A 88 -26.91 -20.92 12.15
CA THR A 88 -26.72 -19.57 12.70
C THR A 88 -27.88 -18.68 12.27
N PRO A 89 -29.01 -18.68 13.01
CA PRO A 89 -30.21 -17.92 12.65
C PRO A 89 -29.90 -16.45 12.35
N HIS A 90 -30.73 -15.87 11.50
CA HIS A 90 -30.62 -14.56 10.83
C HIS A 90 -30.46 -13.30 11.72
N ASN A 91 -30.09 -13.44 12.99
CA ASN A 91 -29.90 -12.35 13.97
C ASN A 91 -28.73 -12.57 14.95
N SER A 92 -27.90 -13.60 14.76
CA SER A 92 -26.70 -13.79 15.58
C SER A 92 -25.55 -13.02 14.97
N TYR A 93 -25.11 -11.93 15.62
CA TYR A 93 -23.86 -11.24 15.28
C TYR A 93 -22.77 -12.30 15.05
N PRO A 94 -21.98 -12.24 13.97
CA PRO A 94 -20.96 -13.23 13.70
C PRO A 94 -20.12 -13.44 14.97
N PRO A 95 -19.78 -14.69 15.36
CA PRO A 95 -19.16 -14.95 16.65
C PRO A 95 -17.69 -14.49 16.66
N CYS A 96 -17.34 -13.34 16.09
CA CYS A 96 -15.98 -12.83 16.11
C CYS A 96 -15.53 -12.36 17.49
N ARG A 97 -16.47 -12.14 18.42
CA ARG A 97 -16.16 -12.00 19.85
C ARG A 97 -16.01 -13.38 20.48
N HIS A 98 -15.02 -13.50 21.36
CA HIS A 98 -14.67 -14.72 22.10
C HIS A 98 -14.31 -15.97 21.28
N SER A 99 -14.42 -15.96 19.95
CA SER A 99 -13.92 -17.06 19.13
C SER A 99 -12.41 -17.05 19.01
N ASP A 100 -11.87 -18.27 18.97
CA ASP A 100 -10.56 -18.54 18.43
C ASP A 100 -10.56 -18.31 16.92
N TRP A 101 -9.45 -17.81 16.39
CA TRP A 101 -9.31 -17.54 14.96
C TRP A 101 -7.86 -17.64 14.53
N TYR A 102 -7.64 -17.80 13.24
CA TYR A 102 -6.30 -17.92 12.67
C TYR A 102 -6.24 -17.24 11.31
N THR A 103 -5.05 -16.80 10.92
CA THR A 103 -4.82 -16.07 9.68
C THR A 103 -3.80 -16.76 8.80
N CYS A 104 -4.03 -16.78 7.49
CA CYS A 104 -3.11 -17.32 6.51
C CYS A 104 -2.75 -16.28 5.42
N PRO A 105 -1.47 -16.13 5.07
CA PRO A 105 -1.03 -15.13 4.09
C PRO A 105 -1.17 -15.63 2.65
N GLY A 106 -1.67 -14.77 1.75
CA GLY A 106 -1.88 -15.12 0.34
C GLY A 106 -0.65 -15.08 -0.57
N GLY A 107 0.49 -14.54 -0.11
CA GLY A 107 1.61 -14.19 -1.00
C GLY A 107 2.73 -15.22 -1.19
N LYS A 108 2.91 -16.18 -0.27
CA LYS A 108 4.12 -17.06 -0.26
C LYS A 108 3.87 -18.56 -0.14
N ARG A 109 2.64 -19.01 0.14
CA ARG A 109 2.36 -20.41 0.52
C ARG A 109 1.30 -21.11 -0.33
N THR A 110 0.86 -20.49 -1.41
CA THR A 110 -0.38 -20.86 -2.11
C THR A 110 -0.38 -22.26 -2.73
N GLN A 111 0.77 -22.82 -3.11
CA GLN A 111 0.78 -24.15 -3.73
C GLN A 111 0.27 -25.25 -2.78
N GLU A 112 0.62 -25.19 -1.50
CA GLU A 112 0.20 -26.18 -0.51
C GLU A 112 -0.95 -25.70 0.38
N CYS A 113 -1.11 -24.38 0.50
CA CYS A 113 -2.10 -23.74 1.37
C CYS A 113 -3.37 -23.30 0.64
N GLY A 114 -3.46 -23.58 -0.66
CA GLY A 114 -4.59 -23.19 -1.49
C GLY A 114 -4.61 -21.70 -1.81
N GLY A 115 -5.70 -21.29 -2.46
CA GLY A 115 -5.95 -19.94 -2.91
C GLY A 115 -7.04 -19.21 -2.10
N PRO A 116 -7.59 -18.14 -2.70
CA PRO A 116 -8.70 -17.37 -2.13
C PRO A 116 -9.89 -18.23 -1.68
N GLU A 117 -10.23 -19.28 -2.43
CA GLU A 117 -11.36 -20.18 -2.18
C GLU A 117 -11.25 -21.00 -0.88
N THR A 118 -10.05 -21.10 -0.32
CA THR A 118 -9.77 -21.76 0.96
C THR A 118 -9.25 -20.78 2.01
N PHE A 119 -9.37 -19.47 1.74
CA PHE A 119 -8.81 -18.40 2.56
C PHE A 119 -7.29 -18.57 2.82
N TYR A 120 -6.57 -19.21 1.89
CA TYR A 120 -5.17 -19.60 2.02
C TYR A 120 -4.88 -20.55 3.21
N CYS A 121 -5.89 -21.23 3.74
CA CYS A 121 -5.80 -22.10 4.92
C CYS A 121 -6.23 -23.55 4.62
N THR A 122 -5.90 -24.11 3.45
CA THR A 122 -6.31 -25.49 3.07
C THR A 122 -5.91 -26.56 4.09
N LYS A 123 -4.79 -26.39 4.79
CA LYS A 123 -4.29 -27.35 5.77
C LYS A 123 -3.73 -26.66 7.00
N TRP A 124 -3.73 -27.38 8.12
CA TRP A 124 -3.04 -26.94 9.33
C TRP A 124 -1.55 -26.71 9.06
N GLY A 125 -1.01 -25.66 9.67
CA GLY A 125 0.31 -25.13 9.42
C GLY A 125 0.33 -24.08 8.30
N CYS A 126 -0.77 -23.73 7.65
CA CYS A 126 -0.78 -22.60 6.73
C CYS A 126 -0.79 -21.26 7.48
N GLU A 127 -1.41 -21.26 8.65
CA GLU A 127 -1.58 -20.11 9.53
C GLU A 127 -0.25 -19.52 10.03
N THR A 128 -0.17 -18.19 9.99
CA THR A 128 0.93 -17.38 10.53
C THR A 128 0.60 -16.72 11.85
N TYR A 129 -0.69 -16.68 12.21
CA TYR A 129 -1.12 -16.30 13.53
C TYR A 129 -2.33 -17.14 13.95
N THR A 130 -2.39 -17.42 15.24
CA THR A 130 -3.48 -18.14 15.88
C THR A 130 -3.82 -17.43 17.19
N ARG A 131 -5.09 -17.13 17.36
CA ARG A 131 -5.68 -16.84 18.66
C ARG A 131 -6.40 -18.11 19.10
N GLY A 132 -5.83 -18.77 20.09
CA GLY A 132 -6.37 -20.01 20.64
C GLY A 132 -5.32 -20.74 21.47
N TRP A 133 -5.59 -22.00 21.77
CA TRP A 133 -4.70 -22.82 22.60
C TRP A 133 -3.46 -23.34 21.86
N TRP A 134 -3.35 -23.15 20.54
CA TRP A 134 -2.19 -23.53 19.73
C TRP A 134 -1.48 -22.30 19.20
N GLU A 135 -0.15 -22.33 19.22
CA GLU A 135 0.71 -21.26 18.70
C GLU A 135 1.30 -21.65 17.34
N THR A 136 1.50 -20.66 16.48
CA THR A 136 2.26 -20.81 15.25
C THR A 136 3.57 -20.03 15.32
N LYS A 137 4.67 -20.67 14.90
CA LYS A 137 6.03 -20.09 14.89
C LYS A 137 6.43 -19.59 13.50
N LYS A 138 5.46 -19.27 12.65
CA LYS A 138 5.71 -18.94 11.25
C LYS A 138 5.78 -17.44 11.05
N GLY A 139 6.92 -16.95 10.53
CA GLY A 139 7.06 -15.53 10.16
C GLY A 139 6.11 -15.11 9.04
N ASP A 140 5.69 -13.84 9.09
CA ASP A 140 4.82 -13.16 8.14
C ASP A 140 5.21 -11.67 8.01
N LEU A 141 4.53 -10.92 7.15
CA LEU A 141 4.71 -9.47 6.98
C LEU A 141 4.20 -8.67 8.19
N VAL A 142 3.24 -9.23 8.92
CA VAL A 142 2.63 -8.60 10.09
C VAL A 142 2.43 -9.60 11.21
N VAL A 143 2.33 -9.09 12.43
CA VAL A 143 1.93 -9.82 13.63
C VAL A 143 0.56 -9.31 14.04
N PHE A 144 -0.39 -10.22 14.19
CA PHE A 144 -1.70 -9.90 14.73
C PHE A 144 -1.70 -10.07 16.25
N SER A 145 -2.53 -9.32 16.96
CA SER A 145 -2.76 -9.50 18.39
C SER A 145 -4.15 -8.98 18.76
N PRO A 146 -4.91 -9.67 19.63
CA PRO A 146 -6.12 -9.08 20.21
C PRO A 146 -5.70 -7.93 21.14
N GLU A 147 -6.43 -6.81 21.08
CA GLU A 147 -6.20 -5.70 22.02
C GLU A 147 -6.54 -6.11 23.46
N THR A 148 -7.59 -6.92 23.62
CA THR A 148 -8.00 -7.52 24.90
C THR A 148 -8.52 -8.94 24.67
N PRO A 149 -8.21 -9.92 25.56
CA PRO A 149 -8.74 -11.27 25.44
C PRO A 149 -10.28 -11.27 25.41
N GLY A 150 -10.87 -11.93 24.42
CA GLY A 150 -12.32 -11.99 24.25
C GLY A 150 -12.88 -10.96 23.27
N GLU A 151 -12.17 -9.87 23.01
CA GLU A 151 -12.68 -8.78 22.17
C GLU A 151 -12.48 -9.01 20.66
N SER A 152 -13.21 -8.25 19.85
CA SER A 152 -13.14 -8.24 18.39
C SER A 152 -12.06 -7.32 17.83
N ARG A 153 -11.48 -6.45 18.66
CA ARG A 153 -10.44 -5.50 18.22
C ARG A 153 -9.09 -6.20 18.09
N ILE A 154 -8.47 -6.05 16.91
CA ILE A 154 -7.20 -6.67 16.54
C ILE A 154 -6.22 -5.56 16.19
N THR A 155 -5.03 -5.62 16.77
CA THR A 155 -3.88 -4.79 16.42
C THR A 155 -2.93 -5.57 15.50
N VAL A 156 -2.44 -4.88 14.48
CA VAL A 156 -1.51 -5.37 13.48
C VAL A 156 -0.23 -4.56 13.56
N GLU A 157 0.90 -5.26 13.74
CA GLU A 157 2.23 -4.66 13.76
C GLU A 157 3.09 -5.19 12.61
N PHE A 158 3.88 -4.31 11.99
CA PHE A 158 4.73 -4.68 10.87
C PHE A 158 6.02 -5.35 11.33
N THR A 159 6.33 -6.52 10.77
CA THR A 159 7.66 -7.15 10.93
C THR A 159 8.70 -6.41 10.09
N ASP A 160 9.98 -6.70 10.28
CA ASP A 160 11.05 -6.12 9.44
C ASP A 160 10.89 -6.54 7.96
N GLN A 161 10.37 -7.75 7.72
CA GLN A 161 9.99 -8.18 6.38
C GLN A 161 8.77 -7.37 5.85
N GLY A 162 7.81 -7.06 6.71
CA GLY A 162 6.68 -6.17 6.39
C GLY A 162 7.14 -4.78 5.97
N LYS A 163 8.05 -4.16 6.74
CA LYS A 163 8.56 -2.80 6.48
C LYS A 163 9.34 -2.68 5.17
N SER A 164 9.84 -3.79 4.62
CA SER A 164 10.56 -3.85 3.34
C SER A 164 9.69 -4.29 2.15
N THR A 165 8.40 -4.54 2.37
CA THR A 165 7.47 -4.98 1.31
C THR A 165 6.86 -3.78 0.56
N ASP A 166 6.57 -3.94 -0.74
CA ASP A 166 5.78 -2.94 -1.49
C ASP A 166 4.28 -3.12 -1.22
N TRP A 167 3.72 -2.20 -0.45
CA TRP A 167 2.31 -2.20 -0.04
C TRP A 167 1.36 -1.52 -1.02
N LYS A 168 1.84 -1.04 -2.18
CA LYS A 168 1.01 -0.30 -3.15
C LYS A 168 -0.13 -1.13 -3.74
N VAL A 169 0.10 -2.42 -4.02
CA VAL A 169 -0.92 -3.32 -4.57
C VAL A 169 -1.83 -3.88 -3.48
N GLY A 170 -1.37 -3.83 -2.23
CA GLY A 170 -2.02 -4.45 -1.09
C GLY A 170 -1.60 -5.92 -0.92
N CYS A 171 -1.35 -6.31 0.33
CA CYS A 171 -1.11 -7.70 0.70
C CYS A 171 -2.40 -8.31 1.24
N ARG A 172 -2.59 -9.63 1.03
CA ARG A 172 -3.85 -10.32 1.31
C ARG A 172 -3.67 -11.40 2.36
N TRP A 173 -4.69 -11.56 3.18
CA TRP A 173 -4.83 -12.63 4.16
C TRP A 173 -6.23 -13.22 4.10
N GLY A 174 -6.32 -14.48 4.49
CA GLY A 174 -7.57 -15.07 4.96
C GLY A 174 -7.58 -15.09 6.47
N ILE A 175 -8.73 -14.83 7.08
CA ILE A 175 -8.98 -15.05 8.50
C ILE A 175 -10.16 -16.01 8.63
N GLN A 176 -10.01 -17.04 9.45
CA GLN A 176 -11.08 -18.00 9.73
C GLN A 176 -11.30 -18.10 11.24
N LEU A 177 -12.57 -18.25 11.65
CA LEU A 177 -12.90 -18.66 13.00
C LEU A 177 -12.66 -20.16 13.16
N TYR A 178 -12.14 -20.56 14.31
CA TYR A 178 -12.03 -21.97 14.64
C TYR A 178 -13.33 -22.47 15.28
N THR A 179 -14.07 -23.31 14.54
CA THR A 179 -15.32 -23.91 14.99
C THR A 179 -15.21 -25.44 14.93
N PRO A 180 -14.76 -26.10 16.02
CA PRO A 180 -14.61 -27.55 16.06
C PRO A 180 -15.87 -28.31 15.59
N GLY A 181 -15.70 -29.25 14.66
CA GLY A 181 -16.79 -30.09 14.14
C GLY A 181 -17.71 -29.38 13.13
N GLN A 182 -17.36 -28.17 12.69
CA GLN A 182 -18.11 -27.42 11.68
C GLN A 182 -17.16 -26.84 10.63
N THR A 183 -17.74 -26.35 9.53
CA THR A 183 -16.98 -25.55 8.56
C THR A 183 -16.59 -24.23 9.20
N ASN A 184 -15.30 -23.93 9.22
CA ASN A 184 -14.76 -22.70 9.78
C ASN A 184 -15.17 -21.50 8.90
N PRO A 185 -16.03 -20.58 9.39
CA PRO A 185 -16.38 -19.39 8.62
C PRO A 185 -15.16 -18.50 8.51
N GLY A 186 -14.98 -17.89 7.35
CA GLY A 186 -13.80 -17.07 7.06
C GLY A 186 -14.11 -15.94 6.11
N LEU A 187 -13.18 -15.00 6.03
CA LEU A 187 -13.20 -13.95 5.02
C LEU A 187 -11.80 -13.69 4.47
N LEU A 188 -11.75 -13.10 3.29
CA LEU A 188 -10.53 -12.51 2.72
C LEU A 188 -10.47 -11.02 2.99
N PHE A 189 -9.29 -10.53 3.40
CA PHE A 189 -9.03 -9.10 3.54
C PHE A 189 -7.66 -8.70 2.98
N SER A 190 -7.49 -7.41 2.71
CA SER A 190 -6.20 -6.84 2.32
C SER A 190 -5.81 -5.64 3.18
N LEU A 191 -4.50 -5.47 3.39
CA LEU A 191 -3.90 -4.24 3.89
C LEU A 191 -3.11 -3.56 2.78
N GLN A 192 -3.34 -2.27 2.57
CA GLN A 192 -2.74 -1.49 1.49
C GLN A 192 -2.29 -0.12 2.01
N LEU A 193 -1.16 0.36 1.47
CA LEU A 193 -0.68 1.73 1.69
C LEU A 193 -1.02 2.60 0.48
N VAL A 194 -1.94 3.55 0.66
CA VAL A 194 -2.26 4.58 -0.34
C VAL A 194 -1.47 5.84 -0.02
N ARG A 195 -0.94 6.49 -1.07
CA ARG A 195 -0.05 7.64 -0.94
C ARG A 195 -0.45 8.73 -1.92
N ASP A 196 -0.79 9.89 -1.37
CA ASP A 196 -1.05 11.09 -2.15
C ASP A 196 0.09 12.09 -1.96
N ARG A 197 0.51 12.74 -3.05
CA ARG A 197 1.55 13.77 -2.96
C ARG A 197 0.99 14.97 -2.20
N VAL A 198 1.66 15.35 -1.12
CA VAL A 198 1.40 16.64 -0.46
C VAL A 198 1.94 17.73 -1.37
N ARG A 199 1.13 18.75 -1.66
CA ARG A 199 1.65 19.96 -2.30
C ARG A 199 2.71 20.54 -1.37
N GLN A 200 3.92 20.71 -1.88
CA GLN A 200 5.00 21.31 -1.10
C GLN A 200 4.54 22.68 -0.63
N GLU A 201 4.42 22.86 0.67
CA GLU A 201 4.19 24.18 1.26
C GLU A 201 5.41 25.03 0.90
N ILE A 202 5.19 26.16 0.23
CA ILE A 202 6.26 27.10 -0.08
C ILE A 202 6.81 27.56 1.27
N GLY A 203 8.08 27.25 1.53
CA GLY A 203 8.75 27.55 2.79
C GLY A 203 8.74 29.05 3.12
N PRO A 204 9.22 29.45 4.31
CA PRO A 204 9.26 30.85 4.68
C PRO A 204 9.94 31.66 3.58
N ASN A 205 9.28 32.73 3.15
CA ASN A 205 9.87 33.66 2.19
C ASN A 205 11.27 34.03 2.69
N PRO A 206 12.30 34.01 1.82
CA PRO A 206 13.62 34.46 2.22
C PRO A 206 13.50 35.87 2.81
N VAL A 207 14.03 36.05 4.02
CA VAL A 207 14.14 37.39 4.61
C VAL A 207 15.05 38.19 3.69
N LEU A 208 14.54 39.29 3.15
CA LEU A 208 15.34 40.22 2.37
C LEU A 208 16.48 40.71 3.26
N VAL A 209 17.72 40.59 2.79
CA VAL A 209 18.93 40.90 3.57
C VAL A 209 18.96 42.37 4.03
N ASP A 210 18.17 43.23 3.39
CA ASP A 210 18.15 44.68 3.59
C ASP A 210 16.90 45.20 4.33
N GLN A 211 16.34 44.45 5.28
CA GLN A 211 15.29 44.99 6.15
C GLN A 211 15.86 46.00 7.15
N LYS A 212 15.76 47.29 6.82
CA LYS A 212 16.08 48.39 7.74
C LYS A 212 15.03 48.45 8.86
N PRO A 213 15.42 48.65 10.14
CA PRO A 213 14.46 48.78 11.23
C PRO A 213 13.50 49.97 11.02
N PRO A 214 12.26 49.91 11.56
CA PRO A 214 11.34 51.04 11.54
C PRO A 214 12.00 52.29 12.13
N SER A 215 11.83 53.43 11.47
CA SER A 215 12.31 54.74 11.95
C SER A 215 11.46 55.29 13.08
#